data_AF-A0A9X8DXJ7-F1
#
_entry.id   AF-A0A9X8DXJ7-F1
#
_cell.length_a   1.000
_cell.length_b   1.000
_cell.length_c   1.000
_cell.angle_alpha   90.00
_cell.angle_beta   90.00
_cell.angle_gamma   90.00
#
_symmetry.space_group_name_H-M   'P 1'
#
loop_
_entity.id
_entity.type
_entity.pdbx_description
1 polymer ?
#
loop_
_entity_poly.entity_id
_entity_poly.type
_entity_poly.pdbx_seq_one_letter_code
_entity_poly.pdbx_strand_id
1 'polypeptide(L)'
;HQHKQLLKELESKLSSTEHAADKYETKYNDAQKNINAVKLAIHTLFAKIGCNAQAMCEMLGDNIVTEVNMMQYLGMVEQRTNEILHVYAAYQKHRNASVDVPPEAAAAAAAHHTSGHGVSSHLLHAVLGIGPTAPMGGDPLQINPPNLEDYSSDDEENVEQADQMHPLSRDELKLKTLKGLRRGSSSKSPTPSSKFNAAATTHSPAKKKG
;
A
#
# COMPACT_ATOMS: atom_id res chain seq x y z
N HIS A 1 33.19 -15.55 -38.37
CA HIS A 1 33.31 -14.53 -37.31
C HIS A 1 31.96 -14.18 -36.67
N GLN A 2 30.93 -13.78 -37.43
CA GLN A 2 29.60 -13.45 -36.89
C GLN A 2 28.93 -14.58 -36.08
N HIS A 3 28.98 -15.83 -36.57
CA HIS A 3 28.40 -16.96 -35.85
C HIS A 3 29.04 -17.22 -34.47
N LYS A 4 30.34 -16.93 -34.32
CA LYS A 4 31.06 -17.09 -33.05
C LYS A 4 30.71 -15.98 -32.04
N GLN A 5 30.45 -14.76 -32.53
CA GLN A 5 29.97 -13.66 -31.70
C GLN A 5 28.55 -13.92 -31.21
N LEU A 6 27.67 -14.39 -32.10
CA LEU A 6 26.29 -14.76 -31.75
C LEU A 6 26.25 -15.87 -30.70
N LEU A 7 27.09 -16.90 -30.85
CA LEU A 7 27.19 -17.99 -29.87
C LEU A 7 27.60 -17.48 -28.49
N LYS A 8 28.62 -16.61 -28.43
CA LYS A 8 29.09 -16.01 -27.17
C LYS A 8 28.04 -15.12 -26.51
N GLU A 9 27.28 -14.38 -27.31
CA GLU A 9 26.19 -13.54 -26.81
C GLU A 9 25.05 -14.38 -26.22
N LEU A 10 24.68 -15.47 -26.89
CA LEU A 10 23.66 -16.40 -26.39
C LEU A 10 24.12 -17.12 -25.11
N GLU A 11 25.37 -17.58 -25.05
CA GLU A 11 25.95 -18.16 -23.82
C GLU A 11 25.93 -17.16 -22.66
N SER A 12 26.33 -15.90 -22.91
CA SER A 12 26.28 -14.85 -21.90
C SER A 12 24.86 -14.56 -21.44
N LYS A 13 23.88 -14.57 -22.36
CA LYS A 13 22.48 -14.31 -22.05
C LYS A 13 21.84 -15.48 -21.30
N LEU A 14 22.20 -16.71 -21.65
CA LEU A 14 21.80 -17.92 -20.94
C LEU A 14 22.32 -17.89 -19.51
N SER A 15 23.62 -17.69 -19.32
CA SER A 15 24.23 -17.59 -17.99
C SER A 15 23.64 -16.46 -17.14
N SER A 16 23.39 -15.29 -17.74
CA SER A 16 22.72 -14.18 -17.03
C SER A 16 21.28 -14.51 -16.63
N THR A 17 20.56 -15.27 -17.45
CA THR A 17 19.17 -15.65 -17.17
C THR A 17 19.09 -16.73 -16.10
N GLU A 18 19.99 -17.71 -16.14
CA GLU A 18 20.15 -18.74 -15.10
C GLU A 18 20.46 -18.09 -13.74
N HIS A 19 21.44 -17.18 -13.70
CA HIS A 19 21.78 -16.50 -12.45
C HIS A 19 20.64 -15.64 -11.90
N ALA A 20 19.83 -15.04 -12.77
CA ALA A 20 18.63 -14.33 -12.35
C ALA A 20 17.57 -15.30 -11.79
N ALA A 21 17.37 -16.45 -12.43
CA ALA A 21 16.45 -17.49 -11.97
C ALA A 21 16.84 -18.02 -10.58
N ASP A 22 18.11 -18.38 -10.37
CA ASP A 22 18.63 -18.85 -9.08
C ASP A 22 18.42 -17.82 -7.96
N LYS A 23 18.60 -16.53 -8.28
CA LYS A 23 18.36 -15.44 -7.35
C LYS A 23 16.88 -15.32 -6.98
N TYR A 24 15.97 -15.46 -7.94
CA TYR A 24 14.53 -15.43 -7.66
C TYR A 24 14.07 -16.67 -6.90
N GLU A 25 14.64 -17.84 -7.18
CA GLU A 25 14.37 -19.07 -6.43
C GLU A 25 14.82 -18.94 -4.97
N THR A 26 16.01 -18.39 -4.72
CA THR A 26 16.49 -18.12 -3.35
C THR A 26 15.54 -17.20 -2.60
N LYS A 27 15.14 -16.08 -3.22
CA LYS A 27 14.19 -15.13 -2.64
C LYS A 27 12.82 -15.75 -2.37
N TYR A 28 12.33 -16.58 -3.28
CA TYR A 28 11.07 -17.30 -3.12
C TYR A 28 11.13 -18.25 -1.93
N ASN A 29 12.20 -19.04 -1.81
CA ASN A 29 12.40 -19.95 -0.69
C ASN A 29 12.45 -19.22 0.66
N ASP A 30 13.11 -18.06 0.72
CA ASP A 30 13.16 -17.26 1.94
C ASP A 30 11.81 -16.63 2.29
N ALA A 31 11.07 -16.12 1.29
CA ALA A 31 9.71 -15.65 1.48
C ALA A 31 8.78 -16.78 1.98
N GLN A 32 8.91 -17.99 1.44
CA GLN A 32 8.10 -19.15 1.84
C GLN A 32 8.37 -19.56 3.29
N LYS A 33 9.64 -19.53 3.74
CA LYS A 33 10.00 -19.76 5.15
C LYS A 33 9.32 -18.73 6.07
N ASN A 34 9.36 -17.45 5.69
CA ASN A 34 8.72 -16.38 6.45
C ASN A 34 7.20 -16.58 6.53
N ILE A 35 6.55 -16.88 5.41
CA ILE A 35 5.11 -17.17 5.38
C ILE A 35 4.76 -18.34 6.30
N ASN A 36 5.55 -19.42 6.29
CA ASN A 36 5.32 -20.55 7.18
C ASN A 36 5.50 -20.19 8.68
N ALA A 37 6.51 -19.39 9.01
CA ALA A 37 6.70 -18.89 10.37
C ALA A 37 5.49 -18.05 10.83
N VAL A 38 4.95 -17.20 9.96
CA VAL A 38 3.76 -16.40 10.25
C VAL A 38 2.53 -17.29 10.46
N LYS A 39 2.30 -18.32 9.64
CA LYS A 39 1.19 -19.28 9.85
C LYS A 39 1.22 -19.91 11.24
N LEU A 40 2.40 -20.37 11.68
CA LEU A 40 2.58 -20.97 13.02
C LEU A 40 2.33 -19.94 14.13
N ALA A 41 2.84 -18.71 13.97
CA ALA A 41 2.64 -17.64 14.94
C ALA A 41 1.15 -17.29 15.10
N ILE A 42 0.41 -17.18 13.98
CA ILE A 42 -1.03 -16.94 13.99
C ILE A 42 -1.76 -18.08 14.69
N HIS A 43 -1.47 -19.33 14.35
CA HIS A 43 -2.13 -20.48 14.97
C HIS A 43 -1.89 -20.52 16.50
N THR A 44 -0.65 -20.27 16.91
CA THR A 44 -0.27 -20.20 18.33
C THR A 44 -1.00 -19.07 19.05
N LEU A 45 -1.10 -17.90 18.43
CA LEU A 45 -1.78 -16.73 18.98
C LEU A 45 -3.30 -16.97 19.12
N PHE A 46 -3.91 -17.53 18.07
CA PHE A 46 -5.33 -17.88 18.02
C PHE A 46 -5.71 -18.80 19.19
N ALA A 47 -4.90 -19.84 19.44
CA ALA A 47 -5.10 -20.76 20.57
C ALA A 47 -4.87 -20.08 21.93
N LYS A 48 -3.79 -19.29 22.08
CA LYS A 48 -3.44 -18.64 23.37
C LYS A 48 -4.46 -17.62 23.85
N ILE A 49 -5.03 -16.83 22.94
CA ILE A 49 -6.04 -15.82 23.27
C ILE A 49 -7.43 -16.47 23.48
N GLY A 50 -7.56 -17.76 23.14
CA GLY A 50 -8.80 -18.51 23.28
C GLY A 50 -9.83 -18.07 22.24
N CYS A 51 -9.41 -17.93 20.99
CA CYS A 51 -10.32 -17.65 19.89
C CYS A 51 -11.24 -18.86 19.64
N ASN A 52 -12.45 -18.61 19.14
CA ASN A 52 -13.44 -19.66 18.90
C ASN A 52 -13.08 -20.51 17.67
N ALA A 53 -12.41 -21.64 17.89
CA ALA A 53 -12.04 -22.61 16.87
C ALA A 53 -13.26 -23.20 16.12
N GLN A 54 -14.40 -23.31 16.79
CA GLN A 54 -15.63 -23.85 16.19
C GLN A 54 -16.22 -22.87 15.18
N ALA A 55 -16.33 -21.59 15.54
CA ALA A 55 -16.77 -20.55 14.62
C ALA A 55 -15.85 -20.44 13.39
N MET A 56 -14.54 -20.66 13.57
CA MET A 56 -13.59 -20.67 12.47
C MET A 56 -13.76 -21.91 11.57
N CYS A 57 -13.97 -23.09 12.16
CA CYS A 57 -14.25 -24.33 11.41
C CYS A 57 -15.52 -24.23 10.58
N GLU A 58 -16.57 -23.61 11.12
CA GLU A 58 -17.85 -23.42 10.41
C GLU A 58 -17.71 -22.47 9.22
N MET A 59 -16.82 -21.47 9.32
CA MET A 59 -16.60 -20.49 8.26
C MET A 59 -15.65 -20.99 7.15
N LEU A 60 -14.60 -21.75 7.51
CA LEU A 60 -13.54 -22.17 6.57
C LEU A 60 -13.58 -23.66 6.21
N GLY A 61 -14.27 -24.48 7.00
CA GLY A 61 -14.30 -25.95 6.85
C GLY A 61 -13.14 -26.68 7.52
N ASP A 62 -12.09 -25.98 7.95
CA ASP A 62 -10.94 -26.53 8.66
C ASP A 62 -10.41 -25.59 9.77
N ASN A 63 -9.52 -26.12 10.62
CA ASN A 63 -8.84 -25.38 11.69
C ASN A 63 -7.35 -25.14 11.38
N ILE A 64 -7.00 -25.17 10.09
CA ILE A 64 -5.61 -25.04 9.64
C ILE A 64 -5.40 -23.65 9.06
N VAL A 65 -4.32 -22.99 9.49
CA VAL A 65 -3.93 -21.69 8.93
C VAL A 65 -3.21 -21.94 7.60
N THR A 66 -3.77 -21.37 6.53
CA THR A 66 -3.26 -21.41 5.16
C THR A 66 -3.07 -19.99 4.64
N GLU A 67 -2.34 -19.82 3.53
CA GLU A 67 -2.03 -18.50 2.99
C GLU A 67 -3.28 -17.73 2.55
N VAL A 68 -4.31 -18.44 2.08
CA VAL A 68 -5.58 -17.86 1.62
C VAL A 68 -6.42 -17.38 2.80
N ASN A 69 -6.29 -18.02 3.96
CA ASN A 69 -7.16 -17.79 5.11
C ASN A 69 -6.50 -17.01 6.26
N MET A 70 -5.20 -16.67 6.14
CA MET A 70 -4.43 -15.97 7.17
C MET A 70 -5.10 -14.67 7.64
N MET A 71 -5.69 -13.92 6.71
CA MET A 71 -6.34 -12.65 7.03
C MET A 71 -7.63 -12.85 7.85
N GLN A 72 -8.37 -13.92 7.60
CA GLN A 72 -9.57 -14.29 8.34
C GLN A 72 -9.23 -14.71 9.76
N TYR A 73 -8.14 -15.48 9.95
CA TYR A 73 -7.63 -15.81 11.28
C TYR A 73 -7.22 -14.55 12.04
N LEU A 74 -6.52 -13.62 11.39
CA LEU A 74 -6.12 -12.35 12.01
C LEU A 74 -7.34 -11.50 12.41
N GLY A 75 -8.38 -11.45 11.58
CA GLY A 75 -9.63 -10.74 11.91
C GLY A 75 -10.33 -11.31 13.15
N MET A 76 -10.35 -12.63 13.33
CA MET A 76 -10.90 -13.24 14.55
C MET A 76 -10.04 -12.97 15.78
N VAL A 77 -8.72 -13.01 15.63
CA VAL A 77 -7.80 -12.66 16.71
C VAL A 77 -8.01 -11.21 17.15
N GLU A 78 -8.17 -10.29 16.19
CA GLU A 78 -8.47 -8.89 16.45
C GLU A 78 -9.80 -8.74 17.20
N GLN A 79 -10.89 -9.36 16.70
CA GLN A 79 -12.18 -9.33 17.38
C GLN A 79 -12.07 -9.81 18.82
N ARG A 80 -11.43 -10.97 19.04
CA ARG A 80 -11.29 -11.55 20.38
C ARG A 80 -10.45 -10.67 21.30
N THR A 81 -9.40 -10.05 20.78
CA THR A 81 -8.55 -9.13 21.53
C THR A 81 -9.34 -7.89 21.96
N ASN A 82 -10.16 -7.33 21.06
CA ASN A 82 -11.03 -6.19 21.37
C ASN A 82 -12.07 -6.53 22.44
N GLU A 83 -12.68 -7.73 22.39
CA GLU A 83 -13.59 -8.19 23.44
C GLU A 83 -12.90 -8.26 24.81
N ILE A 84 -11.70 -8.83 24.86
CA ILE A 84 -10.91 -8.93 26.11
C ILE A 84 -10.58 -7.53 26.63
N LEU A 85 -10.19 -6.60 25.76
CA LEU A 85 -9.89 -5.23 26.14
C LEU A 85 -11.12 -4.51 26.70
N HIS A 86 -12.30 -4.69 26.09
CA HIS A 86 -13.56 -4.12 26.58
C HIS A 86 -13.92 -4.66 27.97
N VAL A 87 -13.80 -5.98 28.18
CA VAL A 87 -14.06 -6.62 29.48
C VAL A 87 -13.08 -6.10 30.53
N TYR A 88 -11.80 -5.98 30.19
CA TYR A 88 -10.77 -5.45 31.08
C TYR A 88 -11.06 -4.00 31.48
N ALA A 89 -11.38 -3.13 30.52
CA ALA A 89 -11.73 -1.74 30.79
C ALA A 89 -12.96 -1.61 31.71
N ALA A 90 -14.00 -2.41 31.48
CA ALA A 90 -15.16 -2.47 32.38
C ALA A 90 -14.77 -2.93 33.79
N TYR A 91 -13.93 -3.97 33.90
CA TYR A 91 -13.43 -4.47 35.17
C TYR A 91 -12.62 -3.41 35.95
N GLN A 92 -11.74 -2.63 35.29
CA GLN A 92 -11.05 -1.52 35.99
C GLN A 92 -12.02 -0.46 36.50
N LYS A 93 -13.03 -0.07 35.70
CA LYS A 93 -14.01 0.93 36.11
C LYS A 93 -14.77 0.47 37.36
N HIS A 94 -15.24 -0.78 37.38
CA HIS A 94 -15.91 -1.35 38.55
C HIS A 94 -14.98 -1.49 39.75
N ARG A 95 -13.72 -1.88 39.55
CA ARG A 95 -12.74 -1.98 40.63
C ARG A 95 -12.43 -0.60 41.25
N ASN A 96 -12.27 0.42 40.43
CA ASN A 96 -12.04 1.78 40.89
C ASN A 96 -13.29 2.39 41.56
N ALA A 97 -14.50 1.99 41.15
CA ALA A 97 -15.74 2.37 41.81
C ALA A 97 -15.98 1.65 43.15
N SER A 98 -15.40 0.46 43.36
CA SER A 98 -15.47 -0.27 44.63
C SER A 98 -14.43 0.14 45.67
N VAL A 99 -13.46 0.99 45.30
CA VAL A 99 -12.51 1.61 46.23
C VAL A 99 -13.14 2.91 46.73
N ASP A 100 -14.09 2.78 47.65
CA ASP A 100 -14.70 3.88 48.39
C ASP A 100 -13.66 4.47 49.35
N VAL A 101 -12.88 5.43 48.87
CA VAL A 101 -11.94 6.21 49.68
C VAL A 101 -12.73 7.35 50.30
N PRO A 102 -12.75 7.48 51.65
CA PRO A 102 -13.37 8.62 52.32
C PRO A 102 -12.83 9.94 51.76
N PRO A 103 -13.68 10.99 51.62
CA PRO A 103 -13.39 12.17 50.80
C PRO A 103 -12.26 13.08 51.33
N GLU A 104 -11.58 12.72 52.41
CA GLU A 104 -10.53 13.53 53.02
C GLU A 104 -9.10 13.15 52.57
N ALA A 105 -8.89 11.97 51.97
CA ALA A 105 -7.56 11.50 51.55
C ALA A 105 -7.27 11.62 50.04
N ALA A 106 -8.23 12.10 49.24
CA ALA A 106 -8.10 12.17 47.78
C ALA A 106 -7.17 13.30 47.29
N ALA A 107 -6.98 14.37 48.08
CA ALA A 107 -6.11 15.49 47.70
C ALA A 107 -4.60 15.14 47.78
N ALA A 108 -4.22 14.15 48.59
CA ALA A 108 -2.80 13.77 48.78
C ALA A 108 -2.31 12.69 47.80
N ALA A 109 -3.21 11.84 47.27
CA ALA A 109 -2.83 10.72 46.40
C ALA A 109 -2.58 11.13 44.93
N ALA A 110 -3.04 12.32 44.50
CA ALA A 110 -2.80 12.83 43.15
C ALA A 110 -1.31 13.19 42.89
N ALA A 111 -0.48 13.25 43.93
CA ALA A 111 0.93 13.62 43.81
C ALA A 111 1.89 12.43 43.60
N HIS A 112 1.43 11.17 43.68
CA HIS A 112 2.35 10.02 43.71
C HIS A 112 1.91 8.84 42.85
N HIS A 113 1.92 9.02 41.52
CA HIS A 113 2.04 7.90 40.59
C HIS A 113 3.11 8.21 39.54
N THR A 114 4.35 8.36 40.01
CA THR A 114 5.54 8.25 39.17
C THR A 114 5.85 6.77 38.93
N SER A 115 6.29 6.46 37.71
CA SER A 115 6.96 5.23 37.27
C SER A 115 6.16 3.92 37.27
N GLY A 116 5.53 3.66 36.12
CA GLY A 116 5.17 2.32 35.65
C GLY A 116 4.86 2.38 34.17
N HIS A 117 5.63 1.67 33.34
CA HIS A 117 5.58 1.61 31.87
C HIS A 117 4.27 0.97 31.33
N GLY A 118 3.12 1.50 31.71
CA GLY A 118 1.82 1.14 31.17
C GLY A 118 1.42 2.13 30.09
N VAL A 119 0.99 1.62 28.93
CA VAL A 119 0.32 2.41 27.88
C VAL A 119 -0.66 3.37 28.55
N SER A 120 -0.42 4.68 28.39
CA SER A 120 -1.15 5.70 29.12
C SER A 120 -2.65 5.45 29.02
N SER A 121 -3.34 5.51 30.16
CA SER A 121 -4.81 5.40 30.25
C SER A 121 -5.53 6.30 29.24
N HIS A 122 -4.89 7.40 28.80
CA HIS A 122 -5.33 8.27 27.72
C HIS A 122 -5.41 7.60 26.34
N LEU A 123 -4.47 6.75 25.96
CA LEU A 123 -4.48 6.10 24.65
C LEU A 123 -5.61 5.06 24.56
N LEU A 124 -5.84 4.33 25.65
CA LEU A 124 -6.97 3.39 25.73
C LEU A 124 -8.32 4.14 25.73
N HIS A 125 -8.42 5.31 26.38
CA HIS A 125 -9.61 6.15 26.34
C HIS A 125 -9.95 6.65 24.93
N ALA A 126 -8.94 7.07 24.17
CA ALA A 126 -9.09 7.55 22.79
C ALA A 126 -9.56 6.44 21.83
N VAL A 127 -9.09 5.20 22.01
CA VAL A 127 -9.51 4.04 21.20
C VAL A 127 -10.95 3.59 21.54
N LEU A 128 -11.38 3.75 22.79
CA LEU A 128 -12.71 3.34 23.28
C LEU A 128 -13.82 4.37 23.05
N GLY A 129 -13.54 5.46 22.32
CA GLY A 129 -14.53 6.51 22.02
C GLY A 129 -15.02 7.29 23.25
N ILE A 130 -14.35 7.15 24.38
CA ILE A 130 -14.68 7.90 25.60
C ILE A 130 -13.95 9.23 25.48
N GLY A 131 -14.71 10.28 25.17
CA GLY A 131 -14.18 11.63 25.03
C GLY A 131 -13.41 12.10 26.26
N PRO A 132 -12.58 13.15 26.13
CA PRO A 132 -11.74 13.65 27.22
C PRO A 132 -12.61 13.97 28.45
N THR A 133 -12.25 13.43 29.62
CA THR A 133 -12.95 13.70 30.89
C THR A 133 -12.57 15.06 31.49
N ALA A 134 -12.06 15.99 30.69
CA ALA A 134 -11.70 17.32 31.16
C ALA A 134 -12.99 18.04 31.61
N PRO A 135 -13.04 18.61 32.83
CA PRO A 135 -14.21 19.32 33.30
C PRO A 135 -14.55 20.45 32.33
N MET A 136 -15.81 20.49 31.92
CA MET A 136 -16.35 21.47 30.99
C MET A 136 -16.16 22.88 31.59
N GLY A 137 -15.16 23.63 31.11
CA GLY A 137 -14.80 24.95 31.65
C GLY A 137 -13.35 25.39 31.50
N GLY A 138 -12.43 24.51 31.09
CA GLY A 138 -11.07 24.91 30.65
C GLY A 138 -11.10 25.47 29.22
N ASP A 139 -10.28 26.49 28.97
CA ASP A 139 -10.26 27.37 27.78
C ASP A 139 -10.73 26.74 26.45
N PRO A 140 -11.53 27.46 25.65
CA PRO A 140 -12.02 26.95 24.37
C PRO A 140 -10.83 26.58 23.47
N LEU A 141 -10.76 25.30 23.10
CA LEU A 141 -9.78 24.78 22.14
C LEU A 141 -9.99 25.46 20.78
N GLN A 142 -9.23 26.52 20.53
CA GLN A 142 -9.14 27.20 19.25
C GLN A 142 -8.37 26.29 18.27
N ILE A 143 -9.08 25.47 17.52
CA ILE A 143 -8.48 24.66 16.45
C ILE A 143 -8.26 25.58 15.25
N ASN A 144 -7.03 26.03 15.04
CA ASN A 144 -6.67 26.72 13.80
C ASN A 144 -6.64 25.73 12.64
N PRO A 145 -7.25 26.06 11.48
CA PRO A 145 -7.13 25.23 10.30
C PRO A 145 -5.66 25.08 9.89
N PRO A 146 -5.25 23.90 9.39
CA PRO A 146 -3.88 23.66 8.99
C PRO A 146 -3.45 24.62 7.88
N ASN A 147 -2.25 25.19 8.01
CA ASN A 147 -1.67 26.07 7.01
C ASN A 147 -1.33 25.25 5.75
N LEU A 148 -1.78 25.71 4.59
CA LEU A 148 -1.60 25.01 3.32
C LEU A 148 -0.13 25.03 2.85
N GLU A 149 0.69 25.91 3.41
CA GLU A 149 2.10 26.09 3.00
C GLU A 149 3.07 25.08 3.64
N ASP A 150 2.70 24.40 4.75
CA ASP A 150 3.55 23.39 5.40
C ASP A 150 3.52 22.01 4.69
N TYR A 151 2.67 21.85 3.66
CA TYR A 151 2.58 20.63 2.84
C TYR A 151 3.27 20.74 1.47
N SER A 152 4.03 21.81 1.22
CA SER A 152 4.99 21.84 0.11
C SER A 152 6.22 21.01 0.48
N SER A 153 6.06 19.69 0.58
CA SER A 153 7.19 18.77 0.62
C SER A 153 7.97 18.94 -0.68
N ASP A 154 9.17 19.47 -0.56
CA ASP A 154 10.20 19.61 -1.60
C ASP A 154 10.71 18.23 -2.03
N ASP A 155 9.82 17.43 -2.63
CA ASP A 155 10.13 16.15 -3.27
C ASP A 155 9.82 16.26 -4.77
N GLU A 156 10.69 16.98 -5.48
CA GLU A 156 10.86 16.85 -6.93
C GLU A 156 11.54 15.50 -7.26
N GLU A 157 10.94 14.39 -6.82
CA GLU A 157 11.34 13.04 -7.24
C GLU A 157 10.56 12.62 -8.49
N ASN A 158 11.14 12.95 -9.65
CA ASN A 158 11.04 12.23 -10.93
C ASN A 158 9.66 11.60 -11.29
N VAL A 159 8.64 12.44 -11.47
CA VAL A 159 7.24 12.08 -11.76
C VAL A 159 7.04 11.44 -13.14
N GLU A 160 8.06 11.35 -14.00
CA GLU A 160 7.89 10.86 -15.38
C GLU A 160 7.64 9.35 -15.50
N GLN A 161 7.86 8.55 -14.44
CA GLN A 161 7.73 7.10 -14.51
C GLN A 161 6.40 6.54 -13.94
N ALA A 162 5.72 7.26 -13.04
CA ALA A 162 4.52 6.77 -12.34
C ALA A 162 3.22 6.88 -13.17
N ASP A 163 3.15 7.82 -14.11
CA ASP A 163 1.97 8.11 -14.94
C ASP A 163 1.64 7.03 -15.99
N GLN A 164 2.36 5.89 -15.98
CA GLN A 164 2.20 4.82 -16.96
C GLN A 164 1.46 3.58 -16.43
N MET A 165 1.15 3.50 -15.13
CA MET A 165 0.53 2.30 -14.53
C MET A 165 -0.94 2.44 -14.11
N HIS A 166 -1.56 3.62 -14.22
CA HIS A 166 -3.01 3.77 -13.97
C HIS A 166 -3.83 3.68 -15.27
N PRO A 167 -5.08 3.17 -15.23
CA PRO A 167 -5.96 3.19 -16.39
C PRO A 167 -6.27 4.64 -16.78
N LEU A 168 -5.99 4.99 -18.05
CA LEU A 168 -6.17 6.34 -18.58
C LEU A 168 -7.63 6.80 -18.51
N SER A 169 -7.84 8.00 -17.95
CA SER A 169 -9.12 8.70 -18.00
C SER A 169 -9.43 9.20 -19.41
N ARG A 170 -10.72 9.39 -19.71
CA ARG A 170 -11.20 9.87 -21.01
C ARG A 170 -10.54 11.19 -21.43
N ASP A 171 -10.32 12.08 -20.46
CA ASP A 171 -9.79 13.41 -20.74
C ASP A 171 -8.25 13.37 -20.92
N GLU A 172 -7.55 12.46 -20.24
CA GLU A 172 -6.12 12.19 -20.44
C GLU A 172 -5.84 11.55 -21.80
N LEU A 173 -6.71 10.62 -22.24
CA LEU A 173 -6.61 9.99 -23.55
C LEU A 173 -6.78 11.00 -24.68
N LYS A 174 -7.72 11.94 -24.53
CA LYS A 174 -7.90 13.05 -25.48
C LYS A 174 -6.65 13.92 -25.53
N LEU A 175 -6.07 14.27 -24.37
CA LEU A 175 -4.88 15.12 -24.30
C LEU A 175 -3.66 14.43 -24.91
N LYS A 176 -3.44 13.13 -24.62
CA LYS A 176 -2.37 12.32 -25.23
C LYS A 176 -2.51 12.24 -26.75
N THR A 177 -3.73 12.05 -27.25
CA THR A 177 -4.01 12.02 -28.70
C THR A 177 -3.68 13.35 -29.37
N LEU A 178 -4.10 14.46 -28.76
CA LEU A 178 -3.88 15.81 -29.29
C LEU A 178 -2.40 16.22 -29.25
N LYS A 179 -1.67 15.79 -28.22
CA LYS A 179 -0.21 15.97 -28.10
C LYS A 179 0.56 15.15 -29.14
N GLY A 180 0.12 13.92 -29.41
CA GLY A 180 0.66 13.07 -30.47
C GLY A 180 0.52 13.69 -31.87
N LEU A 181 -0.65 14.27 -32.16
CA LEU A 181 -0.92 14.93 -33.43
C LEU A 181 -0.05 16.18 -33.65
N ARG A 182 0.22 16.96 -32.59
CA ARG A 182 1.11 18.13 -32.65
C ARG A 182 2.58 17.77 -32.87
N ARG A 183 3.04 16.61 -32.41
CA ARG A 183 4.40 16.12 -32.71
C ARG A 183 4.52 15.60 -34.15
N GLY A 184 3.47 15.01 -34.69
CA GLY A 184 3.44 14.47 -36.06
C GLY A 184 3.51 15.50 -37.20
N SER A 185 3.27 16.80 -36.93
CA SER A 185 3.30 17.84 -37.96
C SER A 185 4.64 18.57 -38.11
N SER A 186 5.66 18.22 -37.32
CA SER A 186 6.92 18.99 -37.25
C SER A 186 8.12 18.37 -37.98
N SER A 187 7.97 17.23 -38.66
CA SER A 187 9.07 16.61 -39.43
C SER A 187 8.73 16.46 -40.92
N LYS A 188 8.92 17.54 -41.68
CA LYS A 188 9.37 17.54 -43.09
C LYS A 188 9.40 18.98 -43.62
N SER A 189 10.59 19.60 -43.58
CA SER A 189 10.93 20.70 -44.48
C SER A 189 11.89 20.17 -45.56
N PRO A 190 11.55 20.22 -46.85
CA PRO A 190 12.53 20.07 -47.91
C PRO A 190 13.07 21.46 -48.30
N THR A 191 14.38 21.64 -48.21
CA THR A 191 15.12 22.81 -48.70
C THR A 191 15.20 22.83 -50.24
N PRO A 192 15.31 24.00 -50.89
CA PRO A 192 15.21 24.16 -52.34
C PRO A 192 16.59 24.14 -53.03
N SER A 193 16.67 23.61 -54.27
CA SER A 193 17.29 24.29 -55.42
C SER A 193 17.56 23.37 -56.63
N SER A 194 17.57 24.03 -57.80
CA SER A 194 18.16 23.64 -59.08
C SER A 194 17.30 22.95 -60.15
N LYS A 195 16.83 23.83 -61.04
CA LYS A 195 16.32 23.71 -62.40
C LYS A 195 16.94 22.57 -63.24
N PHE A 196 16.11 21.87 -64.02
CA PHE A 196 16.35 21.62 -65.46
C PHE A 196 15.02 21.49 -66.21
N ASN A 197 15.03 21.97 -67.45
CA ASN A 197 13.88 22.34 -68.29
C ASN A 197 13.16 21.16 -68.97
N ALA A 198 11.87 21.42 -69.25
CA ALA A 198 11.10 21.17 -70.46
C ALA A 198 11.18 19.80 -71.16
N ALA A 199 10.03 19.15 -71.34
CA ALA A 199 9.29 19.19 -72.61
C ALA A 199 7.98 18.42 -72.50
N ALA A 200 6.94 18.98 -73.10
CA ALA A 200 5.67 18.35 -73.39
C ALA A 200 5.84 17.07 -74.20
N THR A 201 4.92 16.12 -74.07
CA THR A 201 4.16 15.52 -75.19
C THR A 201 3.16 14.49 -74.68
N THR A 202 1.94 14.67 -75.16
CA THR A 202 0.76 13.81 -75.11
C THR A 202 1.01 12.40 -75.67
N HIS A 203 0.42 11.35 -75.07
CA HIS A 203 -0.27 10.28 -75.82
C HIS A 203 -0.88 9.19 -74.91
N SER A 204 -2.20 9.01 -75.00
CA SER A 204 -2.85 7.70 -74.86
C SER A 204 -2.44 6.81 -76.04
N PRO A 205 -2.45 5.47 -75.89
CA PRO A 205 -3.66 4.75 -76.28
C PRO A 205 -4.00 3.52 -75.43
N ALA A 206 -5.26 3.13 -75.59
CA ALA A 206 -5.89 1.93 -75.08
C ALA A 206 -5.50 0.66 -75.85
N LYS A 207 -5.87 -0.46 -75.21
CA LYS A 207 -6.29 -1.78 -75.72
C LYS A 207 -5.30 -2.96 -75.65
N LYS A 208 -5.83 -3.97 -74.92
CA LYS A 208 -6.12 -5.37 -75.32
C LYS A 208 -5.24 -6.44 -74.65
N LYS A 209 -5.81 -7.18 -73.70
CA LYS A 209 -6.38 -8.53 -73.92
C LYS A 209 -6.89 -9.13 -72.61
N GLY A 210 -8.00 -9.84 -72.74
CA GLY A 210 -8.87 -10.38 -71.70
C GLY A 210 -10.25 -10.41 -72.31
#